data_AF-A0A6A4RAL8-F1
#
_entry.id   AF-A0A6A4RAL8-F1
#
_cell.length_a   1.000
_cell.length_b   1.000
_cell.length_c   1.000
_cell.angle_alpha   90.00
_cell.angle_beta   90.00
_cell.angle_gamma   90.00
#
_symmetry.space_group_name_H-M   'P 1'
#
loop_
_entity.id
_entity.type
_entity.pdbx_description
1 polymer ?
#
loop_
_entity_poly.entity_id
_entity_poly.type
_entity_poly.pdbx_seq_one_letter_code
_entity_poly.pdbx_strand_id
1 'polypeptide(L)'
;MSDHSKKETHDTPQAKEVSSDNRKVVKKMVIGALAATAGVPLTSWEAMAHGNRSSHSAAVYRSWSPDAYTLMRQELTMPDAEVTKRLRGMYDELEALERNLGVDALREDTSAIQMREDIRTLENSVRISPMTRQVIEFAEQKDVDAISATLASIGTPEDVLDNSVWVLLDIGHQNDDGVLSTDRSSAEYSAIAEAVLDFAINRLNDLKQETGNPFRNVHKVKVANVLHNITSFSLPDIGEPSKDALAVARRAMLLQLALRKELGQEVEIVRALNLAGRLFTATNEPTTAKRYLDEAENMASKIGYRAGLAYNKAYRAELQDRTDSTASAVLRDEARVLAESVRDAAFEDITYLIAFLDRQR
;
A
#
# COMPACT_ATOMS: atom_id res chain seq x y z
N MET A 1 20.33 33.12 53.86
CA MET A 1 19.52 33.95 52.95
C MET A 1 20.46 34.86 52.19
N SER A 2 20.75 34.50 50.94
CA SER A 2 21.41 35.38 49.97
C SER A 2 21.31 34.69 48.61
N ASP A 3 20.42 35.24 47.81
CA ASP A 3 19.94 34.83 46.50
C ASP A 3 20.87 35.38 45.41
N HIS A 4 21.40 34.52 44.54
CA HIS A 4 22.21 34.89 43.37
C HIS A 4 21.75 34.08 42.15
N SER A 5 20.69 34.57 41.50
CA SER A 5 20.29 34.16 40.17
C SER A 5 21.17 34.85 39.12
N LYS A 6 22.03 34.09 38.45
CA LYS A 6 22.68 34.48 37.19
C LYS A 6 21.78 34.07 36.03
N LYS A 7 21.34 35.04 35.23
CA LYS A 7 20.74 34.80 33.90
C LYS A 7 21.87 34.64 32.88
N GLU A 8 22.01 33.45 32.31
CA GLU A 8 22.76 33.21 31.08
C GLU A 8 21.85 33.47 29.88
N THR A 9 22.27 34.37 29.00
CA THR A 9 21.65 34.63 27.69
C THR A 9 22.26 33.68 26.66
N HIS A 10 21.47 32.74 26.16
CA HIS A 10 21.84 31.90 25.02
C HIS A 10 21.53 32.63 23.70
N ASP A 11 22.59 33.06 22.99
CA ASP A 11 22.51 33.42 21.58
C ASP A 11 22.25 32.17 20.73
N THR A 12 21.21 32.21 19.91
CA THR A 12 20.86 31.13 18.97
C THR A 12 21.57 31.37 17.63
N PRO A 13 22.28 30.39 17.04
CA PRO A 13 22.95 30.57 15.75
C PRO A 13 21.93 30.77 14.62
N GLN A 14 22.05 31.86 13.86
CA GLN A 14 21.30 32.09 12.63
C GLN A 14 21.60 30.99 11.60
N ALA A 15 20.57 30.26 11.18
CA ALA A 15 20.64 29.28 10.12
C ALA A 15 20.97 29.97 8.79
N LYS A 16 22.10 29.60 8.17
CA LYS A 16 22.46 30.05 6.82
C LYS A 16 21.48 29.48 5.80
N GLU A 17 20.97 30.34 4.91
CA GLU A 17 20.11 29.94 3.79
C GLU A 17 20.81 28.92 2.89
N VAL A 18 20.18 27.74 2.76
CA VAL A 18 20.60 26.68 1.85
C VAL A 18 20.07 27.01 0.44
N SER A 19 20.98 27.05 -0.55
CA SER A 19 20.68 27.34 -1.95
C SER A 19 19.68 26.35 -2.58
N SER A 20 18.95 26.80 -3.59
CA SER A 20 17.88 26.03 -4.26
C SER A 20 18.36 24.69 -4.85
N ASP A 21 19.60 24.61 -5.33
CA ASP A 21 20.20 23.38 -5.84
C ASP A 21 20.52 22.38 -4.72
N ASN A 22 20.97 22.87 -3.55
CA ASN A 22 21.14 22.04 -2.37
C ASN A 22 19.80 21.58 -1.80
N ARG A 23 18.69 22.34 -1.96
CA ARG A 23 17.35 21.85 -1.58
C ARG A 23 16.88 20.68 -2.44
N LYS A 24 17.21 20.63 -3.74
CA LYS A 24 16.86 19.49 -4.61
C LYS A 24 17.67 18.24 -4.27
N VAL A 25 18.96 18.40 -3.97
CA VAL A 25 19.83 17.28 -3.55
C VAL A 25 19.47 16.78 -2.15
N VAL A 26 19.18 17.70 -1.20
CA VAL A 26 18.69 17.36 0.14
C VAL A 26 17.28 16.77 0.07
N LYS A 27 16.37 17.25 -0.79
CA LYS A 27 15.05 16.61 -1.01
C LYS A 27 15.17 15.20 -1.58
N LYS A 28 16.07 14.95 -2.56
CA LYS A 28 16.32 13.60 -3.09
C LYS A 28 16.97 12.69 -2.05
N MET A 29 17.86 13.21 -1.20
CA MET A 29 18.41 12.48 -0.06
C MET A 29 17.36 12.24 1.03
N VAL A 30 16.43 13.16 1.27
CA VAL A 30 15.34 13.00 2.25
C VAL A 30 14.29 12.04 1.72
N ILE A 31 13.96 12.03 0.43
CA ILE A 31 13.06 11.02 -0.18
C ILE A 31 13.75 9.64 -0.22
N GLY A 32 15.02 9.59 -0.61
CA GLY A 32 15.83 8.38 -0.57
C GLY A 32 16.06 7.86 0.85
N ALA A 33 16.20 8.76 1.84
CA ALA A 33 16.28 8.43 3.25
C ALA A 33 14.89 8.11 3.84
N LEU A 34 13.78 8.71 3.43
CA LEU A 34 12.43 8.31 3.86
C LEU A 34 12.03 6.96 3.26
N ALA A 35 12.59 6.59 2.11
CA ALA A 35 12.48 5.25 1.52
C ALA A 35 13.50 4.23 2.07
N ALA A 36 14.59 4.69 2.73
CA ALA A 36 15.64 3.84 3.30
C ALA A 36 15.75 3.86 4.84
N THR A 37 15.05 4.76 5.52
CA THR A 37 14.96 4.84 6.98
C THR A 37 13.64 4.24 7.41
N ALA A 38 13.73 3.38 8.41
CA ALA A 38 12.63 2.71 9.09
C ALA A 38 11.72 3.69 9.87
N GLY A 39 11.39 4.86 9.31
CA GLY A 39 10.78 6.01 10.03
C GLY A 39 9.56 6.65 9.37
N VAL A 40 9.29 6.40 8.08
CA VAL A 40 7.89 6.40 7.59
C VAL A 40 7.53 4.93 7.57
N PRO A 41 6.54 4.48 8.35
CA PRO A 41 6.24 3.07 8.35
C PRO A 41 5.64 2.79 6.96
N LEU A 42 6.41 2.04 6.16
CA LEU A 42 5.99 1.40 4.91
C LEU A 42 4.69 0.57 5.10
N THR A 43 4.27 0.37 6.35
CA THR A 43 2.94 -0.08 6.74
C THR A 43 1.82 0.75 6.12
N SER A 44 1.99 2.05 5.87
CA SER A 44 0.95 2.89 5.24
C SER A 44 0.68 2.53 3.77
N TRP A 45 1.72 2.14 3.03
CA TRP A 45 1.62 1.71 1.64
C TRP A 45 1.09 0.29 1.50
N GLU A 46 1.48 -0.60 2.44
CA GLU A 46 0.93 -1.95 2.56
C GLU A 46 -0.56 -1.89 2.95
N ALA A 47 -0.95 -0.94 3.82
CA ALA A 47 -2.34 -0.70 4.16
C ALA A 47 -3.17 -0.25 2.95
N MET A 48 -2.62 0.61 2.08
CA MET A 48 -3.27 0.98 0.81
C MET A 48 -3.39 -0.22 -0.13
N ALA A 49 -2.33 -1.04 -0.28
CA ALA A 49 -2.41 -2.27 -1.07
C ALA A 49 -3.43 -3.30 -0.52
N HIS A 50 -3.78 -3.21 0.77
CA HIS A 50 -4.81 -4.02 1.43
C HIS A 50 -6.19 -3.32 1.51
N GLY A 51 -6.30 -2.04 1.16
CA GLY A 51 -7.56 -1.26 1.18
C GLY A 51 -8.26 -1.09 -0.15
N ASN A 52 -7.55 -1.36 -1.24
CA ASN A 52 -7.80 -0.81 -2.58
C ASN A 52 -8.87 -1.49 -3.44
N ARG A 53 -9.82 -2.21 -2.86
CA ARG A 53 -11.04 -2.60 -3.62
C ARG A 53 -12.33 -2.45 -2.84
N SER A 54 -12.23 -2.04 -1.58
CA SER A 54 -13.15 -2.61 -0.63
C SER A 54 -13.62 -1.65 0.49
N SER A 55 -12.81 -0.74 1.04
CA SER A 55 -13.21 0.02 2.24
C SER A 55 -13.95 1.35 2.03
N HIS A 56 -14.75 1.53 0.97
CA HIS A 56 -15.46 2.80 0.74
C HIS A 56 -16.55 3.14 1.77
N SER A 57 -17.05 2.20 2.58
CA SER A 57 -18.08 2.49 3.60
C SER A 57 -17.55 2.59 5.03
N ALA A 58 -16.38 2.02 5.34
CA ALA A 58 -15.83 2.00 6.70
C ALA A 58 -14.90 3.19 7.00
N ALA A 59 -14.39 3.87 5.96
CA ALA A 59 -13.50 5.03 6.11
C ALA A 59 -14.20 6.33 6.53
N VAL A 60 -15.53 6.31 6.69
CA VAL A 60 -16.35 7.49 7.05
C VAL A 60 -16.11 7.98 8.50
N TYR A 61 -15.27 7.31 9.31
CA TYR A 61 -15.21 7.56 10.75
C TYR A 61 -13.86 7.92 11.37
N ARG A 62 -12.72 7.95 10.65
CA ARG A 62 -11.44 8.46 11.21
C ARG A 62 -10.57 9.12 10.13
N SER A 63 -9.88 10.17 10.55
CA SER A 63 -9.29 11.30 9.81
C SER A 63 -8.18 11.02 8.78
N TRP A 64 -8.03 9.79 8.28
CA TRP A 64 -7.16 9.45 7.15
C TRP A 64 -7.93 8.43 6.30
N SER A 65 -8.75 8.90 5.36
CA SER A 65 -9.47 8.02 4.44
C SER A 65 -8.63 7.73 3.18
N PRO A 66 -8.75 6.53 2.58
CA PRO A 66 -8.25 6.20 1.24
C PRO A 66 -8.67 7.20 0.15
N ASP A 67 -9.67 8.05 0.42
CA ASP A 67 -10.09 9.16 -0.44
C ASP A 67 -9.02 10.26 -0.58
N ALA A 68 -7.84 10.11 0.02
CA ALA A 68 -6.71 11.04 -0.16
C ALA A 68 -5.50 10.39 -0.87
N TYR A 69 -5.61 9.17 -1.43
CA TYR A 69 -4.49 8.56 -2.17
C TYR A 69 -3.96 9.49 -3.25
N THR A 70 -4.85 10.08 -4.06
CA THR A 70 -4.48 10.97 -5.15
C THR A 70 -3.71 12.17 -4.61
N LEU A 71 -4.22 12.82 -3.56
CA LEU A 71 -3.53 13.93 -2.90
C LEU A 71 -2.17 13.50 -2.35
N MET A 72 -2.09 12.41 -1.60
CA MET A 72 -0.84 11.91 -1.02
C MET A 72 0.20 11.63 -2.11
N ARG A 73 -0.17 10.91 -3.18
CA ARG A 73 0.74 10.66 -4.30
C ARG A 73 1.20 11.97 -4.93
N GLN A 74 0.28 12.91 -5.14
CA GLN A 74 0.61 14.22 -5.71
C GLN A 74 1.59 14.99 -4.83
N GLU A 75 1.45 14.96 -3.52
CA GLU A 75 2.38 15.63 -2.60
C GLU A 75 3.76 14.99 -2.55
N LEU A 76 3.83 13.66 -2.68
CA LEU A 76 5.10 12.94 -2.69
C LEU A 76 5.83 13.09 -4.02
N THR A 77 5.10 13.07 -5.14
CA THR A 77 5.69 13.01 -6.49
C THR A 77 5.76 14.38 -7.17
N MET A 78 4.80 15.27 -6.89
CA MET A 78 4.64 16.58 -7.53
C MET A 78 4.19 17.67 -6.54
N PRO A 79 4.89 17.89 -5.40
CA PRO A 79 4.45 18.80 -4.33
C PRO A 79 4.27 20.25 -4.78
N ASP A 80 5.07 20.68 -5.76
CA ASP A 80 5.10 22.06 -6.22
C ASP A 80 4.07 22.33 -7.33
N ALA A 81 3.40 21.30 -7.85
CA ALA A 81 2.40 21.43 -8.91
C ALA A 81 1.16 22.17 -8.40
N GLU A 82 0.59 23.02 -9.26
CA GLU A 82 -0.53 23.88 -8.88
C GLU A 82 -1.77 23.07 -8.47
N VAL A 83 -2.01 21.96 -9.17
CA VAL A 83 -3.08 21.02 -8.85
C VAL A 83 -2.93 20.40 -7.46
N THR A 84 -1.70 20.07 -7.04
CA THR A 84 -1.40 19.51 -5.72
C THR A 84 -1.73 20.51 -4.61
N LYS A 85 -1.26 21.76 -4.76
CA LYS A 85 -1.53 22.83 -3.80
C LYS A 85 -3.02 23.13 -3.69
N ARG A 86 -3.71 23.14 -4.83
CA ARG A 86 -5.15 23.35 -4.89
C ARG A 86 -5.91 22.21 -4.21
N LEU A 87 -5.57 20.95 -4.49
CA LEU A 87 -6.16 19.80 -3.81
C LEU A 87 -5.95 19.91 -2.30
N ARG A 88 -4.71 20.11 -1.82
CA ARG A 88 -4.43 20.28 -0.38
C ARG A 88 -5.31 21.37 0.24
N GLY A 89 -5.38 22.55 -0.37
CA GLY A 89 -6.23 23.64 0.13
C GLY A 89 -7.71 23.25 0.24
N MET A 90 -8.24 22.50 -0.73
CA MET A 90 -9.63 22.03 -0.68
C MET A 90 -9.87 21.00 0.43
N TYR A 91 -8.91 20.09 0.70
CA TYR A 91 -9.01 19.19 1.85
C TYR A 91 -8.91 19.94 3.18
N ASP A 92 -8.02 20.93 3.29
CA ASP A 92 -7.89 21.74 4.51
C ASP A 92 -9.17 22.51 4.83
N GLU A 93 -9.85 23.03 3.79
CA GLU A 93 -11.17 23.67 3.89
C GLU A 93 -12.26 22.67 4.29
N LEU A 94 -12.26 21.47 3.69
CA LEU A 94 -13.22 20.42 4.03
C LEU A 94 -13.06 20.02 5.50
N GLU A 95 -11.84 19.70 5.93
CA GLU A 95 -11.52 19.39 7.33
C GLU A 95 -11.94 20.50 8.30
N ALA A 96 -11.80 21.77 7.90
CA ALA A 96 -12.26 22.90 8.71
C ALA A 96 -13.80 22.90 8.85
N LEU A 97 -14.53 22.59 7.78
CA LEU A 97 -15.98 22.38 7.85
C LEU A 97 -16.33 21.19 8.74
N GLU A 98 -15.62 20.06 8.64
CA GLU A 98 -15.87 18.88 9.48
C GLU A 98 -15.59 19.12 10.97
N ARG A 99 -14.62 19.98 11.29
CA ARG A 99 -14.37 20.37 12.69
C ARG A 99 -15.47 21.28 13.25
N ASN A 100 -16.10 22.08 12.39
CA ASN A 100 -17.12 23.05 12.79
C ASN A 100 -18.53 22.45 12.80
N LEU A 101 -18.80 21.50 11.91
CA LEU A 101 -20.07 20.83 11.75
C LEU A 101 -19.94 19.41 12.30
N GLY A 102 -20.79 19.03 13.27
CA GLY A 102 -20.86 17.63 13.67
C GLY A 102 -21.14 16.70 12.47
N VAL A 103 -20.72 15.43 12.57
CA VAL A 103 -20.75 14.45 11.45
C VAL A 103 -22.09 14.39 10.72
N ASP A 104 -23.21 14.48 11.45
CA ASP A 104 -24.55 14.42 10.86
C ASP A 104 -24.91 15.71 10.08
N ALA A 105 -24.53 16.88 10.60
CA ALA A 105 -24.77 18.16 9.93
C ALA A 105 -23.92 18.31 8.67
N LEU A 106 -22.70 17.75 8.68
CA LEU A 106 -21.79 17.77 7.54
C LEU A 106 -22.27 16.93 6.35
N ARG A 107 -23.07 15.88 6.59
CA ARG A 107 -23.62 15.05 5.50
C ARG A 107 -24.69 15.75 4.69
N GLU A 108 -25.41 16.68 5.32
CA GLU A 108 -26.52 17.42 4.70
C GLU A 108 -26.10 18.84 4.26
N ASP A 109 -24.91 19.30 4.67
CA ASP A 109 -24.39 20.62 4.30
C ASP A 109 -24.06 20.70 2.81
N THR A 110 -24.74 21.61 2.10
CA THR A 110 -24.59 21.77 0.65
C THR A 110 -23.19 22.24 0.26
N SER A 111 -22.51 23.01 1.11
CA SER A 111 -21.15 23.49 0.84
C SER A 111 -20.14 22.35 0.95
N ALA A 112 -20.28 21.49 1.96
CA ALA A 112 -19.46 20.29 2.12
C ALA A 112 -19.70 19.28 0.99
N ILE A 113 -20.96 19.11 0.54
CA ILE A 113 -21.30 18.28 -0.62
C ILE A 113 -20.63 18.83 -1.89
N GLN A 114 -20.79 20.13 -2.18
CA GLN A 114 -20.18 20.75 -3.35
C GLN A 114 -18.65 20.65 -3.32
N MET A 115 -18.04 20.89 -2.15
CA MET A 115 -16.60 20.80 -1.98
C MET A 115 -16.08 19.38 -2.23
N ARG A 116 -16.79 18.34 -1.78
CA ARG A 116 -16.45 16.94 -2.08
C ARG A 116 -16.54 16.63 -3.58
N GLU A 117 -17.55 17.14 -4.27
CA GLU A 117 -17.66 16.97 -5.75
C GLU A 117 -16.56 17.73 -6.50
N ASP A 118 -16.19 18.92 -6.03
CA ASP A 118 -15.08 19.69 -6.60
C ASP A 118 -13.74 19.00 -6.37
N ILE A 119 -13.51 18.45 -5.16
CA ILE A 119 -12.34 17.62 -4.83
C ILE A 119 -12.30 16.44 -5.79
N ARG A 120 -13.38 15.64 -5.88
CA ARG A 120 -13.46 14.47 -6.76
C ARG A 120 -13.16 14.83 -8.22
N THR A 121 -13.69 15.95 -8.70
CA THR A 121 -13.45 16.42 -10.06
C THR A 121 -11.97 16.74 -10.29
N LEU A 122 -11.34 17.42 -9.34
CA LEU A 122 -9.93 17.77 -9.44
C LEU A 122 -9.04 16.52 -9.29
N GLU A 123 -9.34 15.62 -8.37
CA GLU A 123 -8.67 14.34 -8.22
C GLU A 123 -8.76 13.52 -9.51
N ASN A 124 -9.94 13.41 -10.13
CA ASN A 124 -10.11 12.70 -11.39
C ASN A 124 -9.19 13.21 -12.50
N SER A 125 -8.88 14.51 -12.52
CA SER A 125 -7.96 15.08 -13.52
C SER A 125 -6.51 14.61 -13.35
N VAL A 126 -6.14 14.18 -12.14
CA VAL A 126 -4.78 13.73 -11.78
C VAL A 126 -4.73 12.32 -11.24
N ARG A 127 -5.85 11.57 -11.25
CA ARG A 127 -6.02 10.26 -10.61
C ARG A 127 -4.97 9.26 -11.05
N ILE A 128 -4.70 9.22 -12.35
CA ILE A 128 -3.61 8.44 -12.94
C ILE A 128 -2.46 9.36 -13.33
N SER A 129 -1.23 8.95 -13.03
CA SER A 129 -0.04 9.68 -13.48
C SER A 129 0.10 9.63 -15.02
N PRO A 130 0.80 10.59 -15.64
CA PRO A 130 1.07 10.56 -17.09
C PRO A 130 1.77 9.26 -17.53
N MET A 131 2.67 8.75 -16.70
CA MET A 131 3.39 7.50 -16.94
C MET A 131 2.46 6.29 -16.83
N THR A 132 1.62 6.24 -15.79
CA THR A 132 0.60 5.18 -15.65
C THR A 132 -0.30 5.15 -16.87
N ARG A 133 -0.75 6.32 -17.35
CA ARG A 133 -1.57 6.41 -18.58
C ARG A 133 -0.87 5.78 -19.79
N GLN A 134 0.39 6.12 -20.02
CA GLN A 134 1.18 5.55 -21.11
C GLN A 134 1.36 4.03 -20.96
N VAL A 135 1.61 3.56 -19.74
CA VAL A 135 1.76 2.12 -19.46
C VAL A 135 0.44 1.37 -19.68
N ILE A 136 -0.70 1.95 -19.31
CA ILE A 136 -2.03 1.39 -19.59
C ILE A 136 -2.27 1.30 -21.10
N GLU A 137 -1.93 2.34 -21.87
CA GLU A 137 -2.08 2.32 -23.34
C GLU A 137 -1.30 1.16 -23.98
N PHE A 138 -0.10 0.84 -23.48
CA PHE A 138 0.66 -0.33 -23.94
C PHE A 138 0.09 -1.65 -23.43
N ALA A 139 -0.45 -1.68 -22.21
CA ALA A 139 -1.12 -2.87 -21.66
C ALA A 139 -2.38 -3.24 -22.46
N GLU A 140 -3.17 -2.24 -22.89
CA GLU A 140 -4.32 -2.44 -23.80
C GLU A 140 -3.91 -3.06 -25.14
N GLN A 141 -2.71 -2.71 -25.62
CA GLN A 141 -2.11 -3.25 -26.84
C GLN A 141 -1.41 -4.61 -26.63
N LYS A 142 -1.33 -5.08 -25.37
CA LYS A 142 -0.56 -6.26 -24.94
C LYS A 142 0.93 -6.17 -25.30
N ASP A 143 1.48 -4.95 -25.34
CA ASP A 143 2.87 -4.68 -25.65
C ASP A 143 3.71 -4.63 -24.35
N VAL A 144 4.03 -5.82 -23.84
CA VAL A 144 4.81 -5.98 -22.60
C VAL A 144 6.21 -5.37 -22.73
N ASP A 145 6.82 -5.45 -23.92
CA ASP A 145 8.14 -4.87 -24.18
C ASP A 145 8.11 -3.33 -24.09
N ALA A 146 7.06 -2.69 -24.63
CA ALA A 146 6.86 -1.24 -24.49
C ALA A 146 6.59 -0.83 -23.04
N ILE A 147 5.85 -1.63 -22.26
CA ILE A 147 5.68 -1.40 -20.81
C ILE A 147 7.05 -1.42 -20.13
N SER A 148 7.84 -2.48 -20.34
CA SER A 148 9.17 -2.63 -19.74
C SER A 148 10.11 -1.50 -20.15
N ALA A 149 10.12 -1.10 -21.43
CA ALA A 149 10.94 0.01 -21.92
C ALA A 149 10.52 1.35 -21.29
N THR A 150 9.22 1.59 -21.16
CA THR A 150 8.67 2.80 -20.53
C THR A 150 9.07 2.89 -19.07
N LEU A 151 8.89 1.80 -18.31
CA LEU A 151 9.31 1.73 -16.91
C LEU A 151 10.82 1.89 -16.76
N ALA A 152 11.62 1.26 -17.62
CA ALA A 152 13.08 1.38 -17.59
C ALA A 152 13.58 2.79 -17.91
N SER A 153 12.83 3.61 -18.65
CA SER A 153 13.22 4.97 -19.02
C SER A 153 13.27 5.97 -17.84
N ILE A 154 12.72 5.58 -16.69
CA ILE A 154 12.56 6.43 -15.51
C ILE A 154 13.89 6.80 -14.86
N GLY A 155 14.90 5.93 -14.94
CA GLY A 155 16.22 6.21 -14.40
C GLY A 155 16.90 4.99 -13.79
N THR A 156 17.29 5.12 -12.52
CA THR A 156 18.01 4.05 -11.81
C THR A 156 17.08 2.87 -11.56
N PRO A 157 17.60 1.64 -11.35
CA PRO A 157 16.75 0.50 -11.03
C PRO A 157 15.84 0.72 -9.83
N GLU A 158 16.30 1.51 -8.86
CA GLU A 158 15.52 1.89 -7.68
C GLU A 158 14.37 2.85 -8.06
N ASP A 159 14.60 3.80 -8.96
CA ASP A 159 13.54 4.67 -9.49
C ASP A 159 12.48 3.85 -10.24
N VAL A 160 12.90 2.84 -11.01
CA VAL A 160 11.98 1.93 -11.73
C VAL A 160 11.10 1.16 -10.74
N LEU A 161 11.67 0.60 -9.66
CA LEU A 161 10.91 -0.13 -8.64
C LEU A 161 9.90 0.78 -7.94
N ASP A 162 10.33 1.96 -7.49
CA ASP A 162 9.46 2.90 -6.76
C ASP A 162 8.29 3.38 -7.64
N ASN A 163 8.58 3.70 -8.91
CA ASN A 163 7.55 4.12 -9.85
C ASN A 163 6.63 2.98 -10.29
N SER A 164 7.13 1.76 -10.36
CA SER A 164 6.29 0.58 -10.63
C SER A 164 5.23 0.40 -9.56
N VAL A 165 5.54 0.69 -8.28
CA VAL A 165 4.53 0.66 -7.22
C VAL A 165 3.43 1.69 -7.47
N TRP A 166 3.79 2.92 -7.86
CA TRP A 166 2.80 3.95 -8.20
C TRP A 166 1.91 3.56 -9.37
N VAL A 167 2.46 2.94 -10.41
CA VAL A 167 1.68 2.46 -11.57
C VAL A 167 0.68 1.39 -11.13
N LEU A 168 1.12 0.41 -10.35
CA LEU A 168 0.25 -0.66 -9.84
C LEU A 168 -0.86 -0.09 -8.92
N LEU A 169 -0.52 0.88 -8.07
CA LEU A 169 -1.48 1.57 -7.20
C LEU A 169 -2.48 2.41 -7.98
N ASP A 170 -2.02 3.20 -8.96
CA ASP A 170 -2.89 4.02 -9.81
C ASP A 170 -3.92 3.16 -10.54
N ILE A 171 -3.54 1.97 -11.01
CA ILE A 171 -4.46 1.03 -11.66
C ILE A 171 -5.42 0.42 -10.64
N GLY A 172 -4.94 0.09 -9.44
CA GLY A 172 -5.80 -0.29 -8.32
C GLY A 172 -6.90 0.76 -8.09
N HIS A 173 -6.50 2.03 -7.94
CA HIS A 173 -7.37 3.16 -7.62
C HIS A 173 -8.17 3.73 -8.80
N GLN A 174 -7.76 3.49 -10.05
CA GLN A 174 -8.54 3.89 -11.22
C GLN A 174 -9.90 3.18 -11.25
N ASN A 175 -9.98 2.01 -10.62
CA ASN A 175 -11.21 1.21 -10.56
C ASN A 175 -12.15 1.61 -9.40
N ASP A 176 -11.74 2.54 -8.53
CA ASP A 176 -12.42 2.86 -7.27
C ASP A 176 -13.56 3.90 -7.39
N ASP A 177 -14.17 4.07 -8.57
CA ASP A 177 -15.39 4.91 -8.75
C ASP A 177 -16.68 4.21 -8.24
N GLY A 178 -16.56 3.28 -7.28
CA GLY A 178 -17.69 2.49 -6.78
C GLY A 178 -18.20 1.41 -7.75
N VAL A 179 -17.47 1.15 -8.84
CA VAL A 179 -17.78 0.09 -9.80
C VAL A 179 -16.80 -1.07 -9.57
N LEU A 180 -17.34 -2.27 -9.39
CA LEU A 180 -16.55 -3.51 -9.32
C LEU A 180 -15.48 -3.53 -10.41
N SER A 181 -14.24 -3.90 -10.07
CA SER A 181 -13.15 -4.04 -11.04
C SER A 181 -13.62 -4.86 -12.25
N THR A 182 -13.51 -4.28 -13.45
CA THR A 182 -13.91 -4.97 -14.68
C THR A 182 -12.86 -6.00 -15.10
N ASP A 183 -13.25 -7.00 -15.91
CA ASP A 183 -12.31 -7.96 -16.50
C ASP A 183 -11.17 -7.27 -17.29
N ARG A 184 -11.47 -6.12 -17.90
CA ARG A 184 -10.50 -5.28 -18.63
C ARG A 184 -9.40 -4.77 -17.71
N SER A 185 -9.77 -4.22 -16.55
CA SER A 185 -8.82 -3.72 -15.56
C SER A 185 -7.90 -4.82 -15.02
N SER A 186 -8.40 -6.06 -14.94
CA SER A 186 -7.62 -7.22 -14.49
C SER A 186 -6.58 -7.66 -15.53
N ALA A 187 -6.89 -7.55 -16.82
CA ALA A 187 -5.94 -7.86 -17.90
C ALA A 187 -4.82 -6.83 -17.99
N GLU A 188 -5.15 -5.54 -17.93
CA GLU A 188 -4.18 -4.44 -17.92
C GLU A 188 -3.23 -4.56 -16.72
N TYR A 189 -3.78 -4.75 -15.52
CA TYR A 189 -3.01 -5.00 -14.32
C TYR A 189 -2.07 -6.21 -14.47
N SER A 190 -2.55 -7.33 -15.01
CA SER A 190 -1.73 -8.55 -15.16
C SER A 190 -0.54 -8.34 -16.09
N ALA A 191 -0.74 -7.64 -17.23
CA ALA A 191 0.34 -7.36 -18.17
C ALA A 191 1.44 -6.48 -17.54
N ILE A 192 1.03 -5.50 -16.76
CA ILE A 192 1.96 -4.58 -16.08
C ILE A 192 2.67 -5.30 -14.93
N ALA A 193 1.93 -6.07 -14.13
CA ALA A 193 2.49 -6.86 -13.04
C ALA A 193 3.53 -7.88 -13.55
N GLU A 194 3.32 -8.48 -14.72
CA GLU A 194 4.30 -9.36 -15.37
C GLU A 194 5.58 -8.59 -15.76
N ALA A 195 5.45 -7.43 -16.42
CA ALA A 195 6.60 -6.59 -16.78
C ALA A 195 7.41 -6.15 -15.55
N VAL A 196 6.73 -5.77 -14.47
CA VAL A 196 7.36 -5.36 -13.20
C VAL A 196 8.01 -6.56 -12.51
N LEU A 197 7.38 -7.73 -12.53
CA LEU A 197 7.92 -8.97 -11.99
C LEU A 197 9.22 -9.38 -12.69
N ASP A 198 9.24 -9.33 -14.03
CA ASP A 198 10.44 -9.66 -14.80
C ASP A 198 11.57 -8.67 -14.52
N PHE A 199 11.27 -7.37 -14.41
CA PHE A 199 12.24 -6.37 -13.95
C PHE A 199 12.78 -6.70 -12.55
N ALA A 200 11.91 -7.02 -11.60
CA ALA A 200 12.29 -7.38 -10.23
C ALA A 200 13.18 -8.64 -10.18
N ILE A 201 12.90 -9.65 -11.00
CA ILE A 201 13.72 -10.87 -11.12
C ILE A 201 15.11 -10.53 -11.66
N ASN A 202 15.19 -9.71 -12.71
CA ASN A 202 16.48 -9.28 -13.27
C ASN A 202 17.27 -8.48 -12.23
N ARG A 203 16.61 -7.56 -11.52
CA ARG A 203 17.27 -6.80 -10.45
C ARG A 203 17.79 -7.69 -9.34
N LEU A 204 17.06 -8.73 -8.94
CA LEU A 204 17.56 -9.70 -7.96
C LEU A 204 18.79 -10.47 -8.45
N ASN A 205 18.87 -10.77 -9.74
CA ASN A 205 20.04 -11.42 -10.32
C ASN A 205 21.25 -10.49 -10.33
N ASP A 206 21.07 -9.21 -10.67
CA ASP A 206 22.15 -8.20 -10.59
C ASP A 206 22.64 -8.04 -9.15
N LEU A 207 21.71 -7.93 -8.19
CA LEU A 207 22.03 -7.84 -6.77
C LEU A 207 22.75 -9.09 -6.24
N LYS A 208 22.70 -10.25 -6.91
CA LYS A 208 23.54 -11.41 -6.52
C LYS A 208 25.01 -11.18 -6.85
N GLN A 209 25.31 -10.43 -7.91
CA GLN A 209 26.66 -10.12 -8.36
C GLN A 209 27.26 -8.91 -7.63
N GLU A 210 26.43 -8.02 -7.07
CA GLU A 210 26.84 -6.83 -6.31
C GLU A 210 27.25 -7.13 -4.86
N THR A 211 28.18 -8.07 -4.63
CA THR A 211 28.56 -8.51 -3.27
C THR A 211 29.23 -7.43 -2.42
N GLY A 212 29.80 -6.39 -3.03
CA GLY A 212 30.43 -5.25 -2.34
C GLY A 212 29.53 -4.03 -2.12
N ASN A 213 28.27 -4.05 -2.56
CA ASN A 213 27.37 -2.90 -2.44
C ASN A 213 26.78 -2.84 -1.00
N PRO A 214 27.06 -1.77 -0.21
CA PRO A 214 26.51 -1.65 1.15
C PRO A 214 24.99 -1.48 1.19
N PHE A 215 24.37 -1.06 0.09
CA PHE A 215 22.92 -0.87 -0.04
C PHE A 215 22.19 -2.10 -0.60
N ARG A 216 22.91 -3.21 -0.86
CA ARG A 216 22.34 -4.42 -1.46
C ARG A 216 21.08 -4.92 -0.73
N ASN A 217 21.10 -4.94 0.60
CA ASN A 217 19.94 -5.38 1.37
C ASN A 217 18.78 -4.38 1.32
N VAL A 218 19.06 -3.08 1.25
CA VAL A 218 18.02 -2.05 1.04
C VAL A 218 17.35 -2.24 -0.32
N HIS A 219 18.12 -2.52 -1.37
CA HIS A 219 17.57 -2.79 -2.70
C HIS A 219 16.75 -4.08 -2.73
N LYS A 220 17.19 -5.13 -2.03
CA LYS A 220 16.39 -6.36 -1.85
C LYS A 220 15.07 -6.08 -1.14
N VAL A 221 15.05 -5.22 -0.12
CA VAL A 221 13.80 -4.81 0.54
C VAL A 221 12.85 -4.13 -0.45
N LYS A 222 13.34 -3.21 -1.30
CA LYS A 222 12.53 -2.58 -2.35
C LYS A 222 11.93 -3.61 -3.31
N VAL A 223 12.73 -4.58 -3.76
CA VAL A 223 12.22 -5.67 -4.60
C VAL A 223 11.15 -6.47 -3.86
N ALA A 224 11.37 -6.85 -2.60
CA ALA A 224 10.39 -7.58 -1.81
C ALA A 224 9.06 -6.81 -1.68
N ASN A 225 9.10 -5.49 -1.51
CA ASN A 225 7.92 -4.64 -1.42
C ASN A 225 7.12 -4.62 -2.74
N VAL A 226 7.81 -4.48 -3.88
CA VAL A 226 7.16 -4.52 -5.21
C VAL A 226 6.48 -5.88 -5.43
N LEU A 227 7.18 -6.97 -5.10
CA LEU A 227 6.65 -8.33 -5.22
C LEU A 227 5.44 -8.56 -4.29
N HIS A 228 5.45 -7.99 -3.08
CA HIS A 228 4.29 -8.00 -2.18
C HIS A 228 3.08 -7.33 -2.81
N ASN A 229 3.27 -6.12 -3.35
CA ASN A 229 2.20 -5.38 -4.00
C ASN A 229 1.64 -6.12 -5.22
N ILE A 230 2.51 -6.72 -6.04
CA ILE A 230 2.07 -7.57 -7.15
C ILE A 230 1.15 -8.69 -6.67
N THR A 231 1.55 -9.41 -5.61
CA THR A 231 0.72 -10.49 -5.06
C THR A 231 -0.60 -9.97 -4.48
N SER A 232 -0.55 -8.87 -3.72
CA SER A 232 -1.72 -8.32 -3.02
C SER A 232 -2.80 -7.88 -4.00
N PHE A 233 -2.45 -7.09 -5.02
CA PHE A 233 -3.43 -6.58 -5.99
C PHE A 233 -3.95 -7.65 -6.96
N SER A 234 -3.18 -8.72 -7.17
CA SER A 234 -3.67 -9.89 -7.91
C SER A 234 -4.71 -10.72 -7.15
N LEU A 235 -4.92 -10.45 -5.85
CA LEU A 235 -5.90 -11.13 -5.01
C LEU A 235 -6.98 -10.13 -4.57
N PRO A 236 -8.06 -9.96 -5.36
CA PRO A 236 -9.14 -9.06 -5.01
C PRO A 236 -9.79 -9.44 -3.68
N ASP A 237 -10.19 -8.45 -2.90
CA ASP A 237 -11.12 -8.63 -1.78
C ASP A 237 -12.56 -8.94 -2.24
N ILE A 238 -12.90 -8.49 -3.45
CA ILE A 238 -14.21 -8.71 -4.10
C ILE A 238 -13.96 -9.10 -5.55
N GLY A 239 -14.67 -10.14 -6.00
CA GLY A 239 -14.55 -10.69 -7.34
C GLY A 239 -13.52 -11.82 -7.41
N GLU A 240 -13.55 -12.54 -8.53
CA GLU A 240 -12.63 -13.65 -8.77
C GLU A 240 -11.39 -13.15 -9.53
N PRO A 241 -10.17 -13.44 -9.04
CA PRO A 241 -8.96 -13.10 -9.79
C PRO A 241 -8.87 -13.90 -11.09
N SER A 242 -8.34 -13.28 -12.14
CA SER A 242 -8.07 -13.98 -13.40
C SER A 242 -6.98 -15.04 -13.21
N LYS A 243 -6.98 -16.08 -14.06
CA LYS A 243 -5.92 -17.11 -14.04
C LYS A 243 -4.53 -16.52 -14.24
N ASP A 244 -4.43 -15.52 -15.12
CA ASP A 244 -3.17 -14.85 -15.41
C ASP A 244 -2.69 -14.05 -14.19
N ALA A 245 -3.59 -13.30 -13.53
CA ALA A 245 -3.27 -12.58 -12.30
C ALA A 245 -2.78 -13.53 -11.19
N LEU A 246 -3.42 -14.70 -11.03
CA LEU A 246 -3.01 -15.73 -10.06
C LEU A 246 -1.65 -16.35 -10.39
N ALA A 247 -1.32 -16.51 -11.68
CA ALA A 247 -0.02 -17.03 -12.11
C ALA A 247 1.11 -16.05 -11.77
N VAL A 248 0.92 -14.75 -12.07
CA VAL A 248 1.85 -13.68 -11.70
C VAL A 248 1.98 -13.59 -10.18
N ALA A 249 0.85 -13.60 -9.45
CA ALA A 249 0.81 -13.52 -8.00
C ALA A 249 1.64 -14.61 -7.34
N ARG A 250 1.55 -15.85 -7.84
CA ARG A 250 2.29 -17.00 -7.31
C ARG A 250 3.79 -16.85 -7.47
N ARG A 251 4.24 -16.44 -8.65
CA ARG A 251 5.67 -16.19 -8.89
C ARG A 251 6.19 -15.10 -7.95
N ALA A 252 5.47 -13.98 -7.87
CA ALA A 252 5.83 -12.87 -7.00
C ALA A 252 5.85 -13.29 -5.52
N MET A 253 4.82 -14.00 -5.05
CA MET A 253 4.68 -14.49 -3.67
C MET A 253 5.84 -15.39 -3.24
N LEU A 254 6.20 -16.37 -4.08
CA LEU A 254 7.28 -17.30 -3.73
C LEU A 254 8.64 -16.56 -3.64
N LEU A 255 8.87 -15.59 -4.53
CA LEU A 255 10.06 -14.77 -4.52
C LEU A 255 10.12 -13.83 -3.31
N GLN A 256 9.03 -13.10 -3.01
CA GLN A 256 9.02 -12.23 -1.83
C GLN A 256 9.21 -13.03 -0.54
N LEU A 257 8.55 -14.18 -0.37
CA LEU A 257 8.68 -14.98 0.85
C LEU A 257 10.12 -15.47 1.05
N ALA A 258 10.76 -15.96 -0.01
CA ALA A 258 12.16 -16.37 0.03
C ALA A 258 13.07 -15.19 0.40
N LEU A 259 12.83 -14.02 -0.19
CA LEU A 259 13.62 -12.82 0.04
C LEU A 259 13.44 -12.26 1.45
N ARG A 260 12.21 -12.20 1.97
CA ARG A 260 11.92 -11.80 3.36
C ARG A 260 12.58 -12.74 4.36
N LYS A 261 12.59 -14.05 4.08
CA LYS A 261 13.32 -15.06 4.89
C LYS A 261 14.83 -14.82 4.86
N GLU A 262 15.40 -14.54 3.70
CA GLU A 262 16.82 -14.18 3.56
C GLU A 262 17.18 -12.92 4.35
N LEU A 263 16.31 -11.91 4.33
CA LEU A 263 16.50 -10.62 5.00
C LEU A 263 16.19 -10.66 6.52
N GLY A 264 15.62 -11.76 7.04
CA GLY A 264 15.27 -11.89 8.46
C GLY A 264 14.13 -10.97 8.92
N GLN A 265 13.22 -10.57 8.02
CA GLN A 265 12.15 -9.63 8.32
C GLN A 265 10.92 -10.35 8.92
N GLU A 266 10.97 -10.70 10.21
CA GLU A 266 9.97 -11.60 10.84
C GLU A 266 8.51 -11.17 10.65
N VAL A 267 8.17 -9.89 10.82
CA VAL A 267 6.82 -9.36 10.59
C VAL A 267 6.40 -9.53 9.12
N GLU A 268 7.31 -9.23 8.20
CA GLU A 268 7.07 -9.36 6.76
C GLU A 268 6.94 -10.81 6.30
N ILE A 269 7.66 -11.73 6.96
CA ILE A 269 7.52 -13.17 6.71
C ILE A 269 6.10 -13.61 7.10
N VAL A 270 5.57 -13.18 8.26
CA VAL A 270 4.18 -13.49 8.64
C VAL A 270 3.19 -12.98 7.60
N ARG A 271 3.36 -11.73 7.13
CA ARG A 271 2.49 -11.14 6.10
C ARG A 271 2.54 -11.95 4.80
N ALA A 272 3.74 -12.26 4.31
CA ALA A 272 3.92 -13.06 3.09
C ALA A 272 3.34 -14.48 3.24
N LEU A 273 3.45 -15.11 4.42
CA LEU A 273 2.85 -16.42 4.70
C LEU A 273 1.32 -16.37 4.73
N ASN A 274 0.73 -15.34 5.36
CA ASN A 274 -0.72 -15.13 5.33
C ASN A 274 -1.23 -14.95 3.89
N LEU A 275 -0.55 -14.11 3.12
CA LEU A 275 -0.89 -13.86 1.72
C LEU A 275 -0.73 -15.11 0.85
N ALA A 276 0.30 -15.93 1.11
CA ALA A 276 0.45 -17.24 0.49
C ALA A 276 -0.75 -18.14 0.81
N GLY A 277 -1.16 -18.20 2.09
CA GLY A 277 -2.36 -18.91 2.52
C GLY A 277 -3.59 -18.54 1.69
N ARG A 278 -3.88 -17.24 1.59
CA ARG A 278 -4.98 -16.71 0.77
C ARG A 278 -4.84 -17.05 -0.72
N LEU A 279 -3.64 -16.90 -1.29
CA LEU A 279 -3.37 -17.23 -2.69
C LEU A 279 -3.68 -18.70 -3.00
N PHE A 280 -3.18 -19.62 -2.17
CA PHE A 280 -3.40 -21.05 -2.38
C PHE A 280 -4.85 -21.47 -2.11
N THR A 281 -5.59 -20.74 -1.27
CA THR A 281 -7.05 -20.85 -1.20
C THR A 281 -7.64 -20.48 -2.57
N ALA A 282 -7.34 -19.29 -3.10
CA ALA A 282 -7.87 -18.81 -4.39
C ALA A 282 -7.54 -19.75 -5.56
N THR A 283 -6.37 -20.42 -5.55
CA THR A 283 -5.99 -21.38 -6.60
C THR A 283 -6.46 -22.82 -6.35
N ASN A 284 -7.34 -23.03 -5.37
CA ASN A 284 -7.91 -24.33 -5.02
C ASN A 284 -6.88 -25.40 -4.58
N GLU A 285 -5.91 -24.98 -3.75
CA GLU A 285 -4.89 -25.84 -3.14
C GLU A 285 -4.98 -25.80 -1.59
N PRO A 286 -6.07 -26.33 -1.00
CA PRO A 286 -6.39 -26.13 0.42
C PRO A 286 -5.34 -26.71 1.39
N THR A 287 -4.70 -27.83 1.04
CA THR A 287 -3.61 -28.41 1.86
C THR A 287 -2.40 -27.48 1.92
N THR A 288 -2.05 -26.86 0.80
CA THR A 288 -0.93 -25.90 0.71
C THR A 288 -1.28 -24.62 1.45
N ALA A 289 -2.50 -24.10 1.25
CA ALA A 289 -3.02 -22.94 1.96
C ALA A 289 -2.95 -23.11 3.48
N LYS A 290 -3.48 -24.23 3.99
CA LYS A 290 -3.44 -24.58 5.42
C LYS A 290 -2.02 -24.57 5.98
N ARG A 291 -1.06 -25.16 5.25
CA ARG A 291 0.34 -25.21 5.69
C ARG A 291 0.93 -23.81 5.89
N TYR A 292 0.71 -22.89 4.93
CA TYR A 292 1.20 -21.52 5.04
C TYR A 292 0.51 -20.75 6.18
N LEU A 293 -0.80 -20.94 6.36
CA LEU A 293 -1.54 -20.32 7.47
C LEU A 293 -1.10 -20.87 8.84
N ASP A 294 -0.79 -22.15 8.95
CA ASP A 294 -0.23 -22.75 10.17
C ASP A 294 1.17 -22.18 10.48
N GLU A 295 2.03 -22.02 9.47
CA GLU A 295 3.37 -21.40 9.65
C GLU A 295 3.24 -19.93 10.07
N ALA A 296 2.34 -19.17 9.45
CA ALA A 296 2.07 -17.77 9.79
C ALA A 296 1.58 -17.61 11.23
N GLU A 297 0.61 -18.43 11.67
CA GLU A 297 0.05 -18.35 13.02
C GLU A 297 1.09 -18.65 14.10
N ASN A 298 1.90 -19.70 13.88
CA ASN A 298 2.97 -20.06 14.80
C ASN A 298 4.00 -18.94 14.94
N MET A 299 4.42 -18.36 13.82
CA MET A 299 5.39 -17.26 13.82
C MET A 299 4.81 -15.98 14.43
N ALA A 300 3.60 -15.59 14.03
CA ALA A 300 2.91 -14.42 14.56
C ALA A 300 2.71 -14.51 16.08
N SER A 301 2.35 -15.69 16.58
CA SER A 301 2.23 -15.94 18.02
C SER A 301 3.57 -15.82 18.73
N LYS A 302 4.65 -16.37 18.16
CA LYS A 302 6.01 -16.31 18.73
C LYS A 302 6.51 -14.87 18.86
N ILE A 303 6.26 -14.02 17.86
CA ILE A 303 6.74 -12.63 17.83
C ILE A 303 5.72 -11.63 18.41
N GLY A 304 4.55 -12.09 18.87
CA GLY A 304 3.50 -11.23 19.41
C GLY A 304 2.79 -10.34 18.37
N TYR A 305 2.85 -10.67 17.08
CA TYR A 305 2.27 -9.86 16.01
C TYR A 305 0.77 -10.11 15.85
N ARG A 306 -0.02 -9.43 16.70
CA ARG A 306 -1.49 -9.58 16.80
C ARG A 306 -2.24 -9.22 15.52
N ALA A 307 -1.82 -8.19 14.78
CA ALA A 307 -2.45 -7.86 13.49
C ALA A 307 -2.25 -9.00 12.47
N GLY A 308 -1.06 -9.62 12.44
CA GLY A 308 -0.81 -10.81 11.63
C GLY A 308 -1.69 -12.00 12.00
N LEU A 309 -2.00 -12.17 13.29
CA LEU A 309 -2.98 -13.19 13.73
C LEU A 309 -4.40 -12.87 13.26
N ALA A 310 -4.81 -11.60 13.30
CA ALA A 310 -6.14 -11.20 12.83
C ALA A 310 -6.33 -11.53 11.33
N TYR A 311 -5.36 -11.17 10.47
CA TYR A 311 -5.37 -11.56 9.06
C TYR A 311 -5.35 -13.08 8.87
N ASN A 312 -4.56 -13.79 9.67
CA ASN A 312 -4.50 -15.25 9.61
C ASN A 312 -5.89 -15.89 9.84
N LYS A 313 -6.62 -15.43 10.87
CA LYS A 313 -7.97 -15.91 11.16
C LYS A 313 -8.95 -15.61 10.04
N ALA A 314 -8.88 -14.42 9.44
CA ALA A 314 -9.73 -14.06 8.30
C ALA A 314 -9.46 -14.97 7.08
N TYR A 315 -8.19 -15.21 6.74
CA TYR A 315 -7.85 -16.08 5.60
C TYR A 315 -8.10 -17.57 5.87
N ARG A 316 -8.07 -18.00 7.14
CA ARG A 316 -8.59 -19.32 7.53
C ARG A 316 -10.09 -19.41 7.36
N ALA A 317 -10.83 -18.36 7.65
CA ALA A 317 -12.28 -18.32 7.41
C ALA A 317 -12.58 -18.50 5.92
N GLU A 318 -11.89 -17.79 5.03
CA GLU A 318 -12.02 -17.97 3.57
C GLU A 318 -11.72 -19.41 3.13
N LEU A 319 -10.70 -20.04 3.71
CA LEU A 319 -10.39 -21.45 3.44
C LEU A 319 -11.52 -22.37 3.93
N GLN A 320 -12.12 -22.05 5.08
CA GLN A 320 -13.13 -22.84 5.77
C GLN A 320 -14.54 -22.70 5.16
N ASP A 321 -14.85 -21.58 4.50
CA ASP A 321 -16.13 -21.33 3.82
C ASP A 321 -16.51 -22.45 2.85
N ARG A 322 -15.51 -23.12 2.31
CA ARG A 322 -15.67 -24.23 1.36
C ARG A 322 -16.19 -25.51 1.99
N THR A 323 -16.12 -25.63 3.31
CA THR A 323 -16.38 -26.89 4.02
C THR A 323 -17.32 -26.74 5.22
N ASP A 324 -17.29 -25.62 5.93
CA ASP A 324 -18.15 -25.38 7.10
C ASP A 324 -18.35 -23.88 7.34
N SER A 325 -19.53 -23.37 7.01
CA SER A 325 -19.89 -21.97 7.19
C SER A 325 -19.94 -21.55 8.66
N THR A 326 -20.24 -22.47 9.58
CA THR A 326 -20.30 -22.16 11.02
C THR A 326 -18.89 -21.97 11.58
N ALA A 327 -17.97 -22.90 11.28
CA ALA A 327 -16.58 -22.77 11.68
C ALA A 327 -15.92 -21.53 11.05
N SER A 328 -16.29 -21.19 9.81
CA SER A 328 -15.84 -19.97 9.17
C SER A 328 -16.33 -18.70 9.88
N ALA A 329 -17.60 -18.63 10.28
CA ALA A 329 -18.14 -17.50 11.03
C ALA A 329 -17.40 -17.28 12.36
N VAL A 330 -17.10 -18.35 13.10
CA VAL A 330 -16.29 -18.27 14.33
C VAL A 330 -14.92 -17.67 14.07
N LEU A 331 -14.24 -18.10 13.01
CA LEU A 331 -12.93 -17.56 12.63
C LEU A 331 -12.99 -16.07 12.25
N ARG A 332 -14.07 -15.61 11.59
CA ARG A 332 -14.28 -14.19 11.29
C ARG A 332 -14.48 -13.36 12.56
N ASP A 333 -15.21 -13.90 13.54
CA ASP A 333 -15.40 -13.23 14.83
C ASP A 333 -14.10 -13.17 15.63
N GLU A 334 -13.31 -14.24 15.65
CA GLU A 334 -11.96 -14.23 16.24
C GLU A 334 -11.04 -13.19 15.58
N ALA A 335 -11.06 -13.13 14.24
CA ALA A 335 -10.30 -12.13 13.47
C ALA A 335 -10.68 -10.71 13.88
N ARG A 336 -11.98 -10.44 14.05
CA ARG A 336 -12.51 -9.14 14.47
C ARG A 336 -12.06 -8.77 15.88
N VAL A 337 -12.19 -9.68 16.84
CA VAL A 337 -11.76 -9.43 18.23
C VAL A 337 -10.27 -9.11 18.29
N LEU A 338 -9.44 -9.85 17.54
CA LEU A 338 -8.01 -9.57 17.42
C LEU A 338 -7.76 -8.20 16.79
N ALA A 339 -8.48 -7.87 15.72
CA ALA A 339 -8.38 -6.60 15.03
C ALA A 339 -8.73 -5.41 15.93
N GLU A 340 -9.86 -5.49 16.63
CA GLU A 340 -10.30 -4.46 17.57
C GLU A 340 -9.30 -4.26 18.72
N SER A 341 -8.65 -5.33 19.18
CA SER A 341 -7.66 -5.25 20.26
C SER A 341 -6.38 -4.49 19.91
N VAL A 342 -6.12 -4.25 18.61
CA VAL A 342 -4.95 -3.49 18.14
C VAL A 342 -5.31 -2.19 17.42
N ARG A 343 -6.61 -1.86 17.37
CA ARG A 343 -7.15 -0.70 16.65
C ARG A 343 -6.61 0.64 17.16
N ASP A 344 -6.33 0.75 18.46
CA ASP A 344 -5.83 1.99 19.06
C ASP A 344 -4.30 2.14 18.94
N ALA A 345 -3.60 1.11 18.47
CA ALA A 345 -2.14 1.11 18.31
C ALA A 345 -1.65 1.72 16.97
N ALA A 346 -2.48 2.54 16.30
CA ALA A 346 -2.16 3.23 15.05
C ALA A 346 -1.74 2.31 13.87
N PHE A 347 -2.25 1.08 13.82
CA PHE A 347 -2.05 0.22 12.65
C PHE A 347 -3.16 0.46 11.61
N GLU A 348 -2.84 1.25 10.58
CA GLU A 348 -3.75 1.53 9.45
C GLU A 348 -4.29 0.25 8.79
N ASP A 349 -3.46 -0.80 8.69
CA ASP A 349 -3.81 -2.14 8.21
C ASP A 349 -5.10 -2.70 8.83
N ILE A 350 -5.34 -2.47 10.13
CA ILE A 350 -6.39 -3.19 10.84
C ILE A 350 -7.80 -2.64 10.56
N THR A 351 -7.89 -1.37 10.14
CA THR A 351 -9.16 -0.77 9.74
C THR A 351 -9.71 -1.44 8.49
N TYR A 352 -8.83 -1.83 7.56
CA TYR A 352 -9.21 -2.54 6.33
C TYR A 352 -9.73 -3.94 6.61
N LEU A 353 -9.06 -4.67 7.50
CA LEU A 353 -9.50 -6.00 7.89
C LEU A 353 -10.93 -5.97 8.49
N ILE A 354 -11.23 -4.97 9.33
CA ILE A 354 -12.58 -4.80 9.89
C ILE A 354 -13.60 -4.55 8.76
N ALA A 355 -13.28 -3.64 7.82
CA ALA A 355 -14.13 -3.34 6.67
C ALA A 355 -14.35 -4.54 5.73
N PHE A 356 -13.32 -5.38 5.56
CA PHE A 356 -13.41 -6.65 4.84
C PHE A 356 -14.37 -7.61 5.55
N LEU A 357 -14.18 -7.82 6.85
CA LEU A 357 -15.03 -8.70 7.66
C LEU A 357 -16.50 -8.24 7.72
N ASP A 358 -16.75 -6.93 7.68
CA ASP A 358 -18.11 -6.37 7.68
C ASP A 358 -18.93 -6.73 6.44
N ARG A 359 -18.29 -7.00 5.29
CA ARG A 359 -18.98 -7.35 4.03
C ARG A 359 -19.14 -8.82 3.77
N GLN A 360 -18.51 -9.63 4.61
CA GLN A 360 -18.66 -11.09 4.59
C GLN A 360 -19.85 -11.54 5.46
N ARG A 361 -20.63 -10.59 5.99
CA ARG A 361 -21.92 -10.78 6.67
C ARG A 361 -23.05 -10.57 5.66
#